data_AF-A0A6A2ZKN5-F1
#
_entry.id   AF-A0A6A2ZKN5-F1
#
_cell.length_a   1.000
_cell.length_b   1.000
_cell.length_c   1.000
_cell.angle_alpha   90.00
_cell.angle_beta   90.00
_cell.angle_gamma   90.00
#
_symmetry.space_group_name_H-M   'P 1'
#
loop_
_entity.id
_entity.type
_entity.pdbx_description
1 polymer ?
#
loop_
_entity_poly.entity_id
_entity_poly.type
_entity_poly.pdbx_seq_one_letter_code
_entity_poly.pdbx_strand_id
1 'polypeptide(L)'
;MVKSCWKPSIEGDSRGCLDGLLYKDLGQHVYGDFSMAVVQANSLLEDRSQLESGSLSSSRRSGPYGTFIGVYGHGGPEASSLINDNFFCNFKLICNGLLCIANAGDSKVVLSRSVRGTKEVMAMQLSTKHNVNSDAIRDELRSLHPDPQIVVTKHKVWRVKGLIQISRSIDDAYLKKAEFNKEPLLPKFRLPKLFQKPILSAEPSLSVHKLHPEDQFLIFASDGLWEHLNNQEIVKIVQPSTRNVSSQKLSTKTTSLRH
;
A
#
# COMPACT_ATOMS: atom_id res chain seq x y z
N MET A 1 16.16 16.39 -12.95
CA MET A 1 15.61 17.01 -11.73
C MET A 1 14.17 16.51 -11.59
N VAL A 2 13.91 15.60 -10.65
CA VAL A 2 12.61 14.94 -10.49
C VAL A 2 11.61 15.95 -9.93
N LYS A 3 10.50 16.18 -10.63
CA LYS A 3 9.42 17.05 -10.13
C LYS A 3 8.71 16.35 -8.97
N SER A 4 8.60 17.08 -7.85
CA SER A 4 7.69 16.77 -6.74
C SER A 4 6.32 16.32 -7.25
N CYS A 5 5.88 15.13 -6.83
CA CYS A 5 4.54 14.60 -7.10
C CYS A 5 3.43 15.35 -6.33
N TRP A 6 3.80 16.37 -5.56
CA TRP A 6 2.88 17.09 -4.69
C TRP A 6 2.79 18.56 -5.07
N LYS A 7 1.55 19.06 -5.23
CA LYS A 7 1.20 20.47 -5.34
C LYS A 7 0.59 20.91 -4.01
N PRO A 8 1.16 21.91 -3.31
CA PRO A 8 0.56 22.47 -2.11
C PRO A 8 -0.81 23.07 -2.43
N SER A 9 -1.78 22.87 -1.54
CA SER A 9 -3.04 23.62 -1.57
C SER A 9 -2.87 25.06 -1.07
N ILE A 10 -1.73 25.39 -0.43
CA ILE A 10 -1.38 26.72 0.08
C ILE A 10 0.12 26.96 -0.15
N GLU A 11 0.47 28.09 -0.76
CA GLU A 11 1.87 28.53 -0.91
C GLU A 11 2.49 28.76 0.47
N GLY A 12 3.51 27.97 0.83
CA GLY A 12 4.25 28.17 2.07
C GLY A 12 4.99 26.94 2.62
N ASP A 13 4.70 25.73 2.16
CA ASP A 13 5.31 24.52 2.74
C ASP A 13 6.76 24.33 2.25
N SER A 14 7.71 24.53 3.16
CA SER A 14 9.15 24.56 2.88
C SER A 14 9.68 23.14 2.75
N ARG A 15 10.00 22.72 1.52
CA ARG A 15 10.52 21.38 1.19
C ARG A 15 11.93 21.17 1.75
N GLY A 16 12.15 20.04 2.43
CA GLY A 16 13.48 19.48 2.63
C GLY A 16 13.62 18.13 1.92
N CYS A 17 14.63 18.03 1.06
CA CYS A 17 15.11 16.79 0.49
C CYS A 17 16.48 16.54 1.11
N LEU A 18 16.62 15.53 1.95
CA LEU A 18 17.91 15.10 2.49
C LEU A 18 18.12 13.63 2.10
N ASP A 19 19.24 13.31 1.46
CA ASP A 19 19.74 11.95 1.19
C ASP A 19 18.73 10.92 0.65
N GLY A 20 17.97 11.27 -0.40
CA GLY A 20 17.06 10.33 -1.06
C GLY A 20 15.80 9.97 -0.24
N LEU A 21 15.60 10.62 0.92
CA LEU A 21 14.35 10.62 1.67
C LEU A 21 13.50 11.80 1.21
N LEU A 22 12.29 11.50 0.75
CA LEU A 22 11.21 12.48 0.59
C LEU A 22 10.42 12.47 1.89
N TYR A 23 10.49 13.53 2.68
CA TYR A 23 9.66 13.67 3.88
C TYR A 23 8.63 14.78 3.71
N LYS A 24 7.45 14.57 4.30
CA LYS A 24 6.47 15.59 4.60
C LYS A 24 6.56 15.83 6.10
N ASP A 25 6.84 17.08 6.46
CA ASP A 25 6.79 17.56 7.83
C ASP A 25 5.36 17.45 8.41
N LEU A 26 5.17 17.99 9.62
CA LEU A 26 3.92 17.91 10.36
C LEU A 26 2.73 18.42 9.53
N GLY A 27 1.84 17.51 9.10
CA GLY A 27 0.51 17.80 8.59
C GLY A 27 -0.53 17.76 9.70
N GLN A 28 -1.60 18.55 9.56
CA GLN A 28 -2.67 18.61 10.55
C GLN A 28 -3.68 17.45 10.38
N HIS A 29 -3.95 16.75 11.48
CA HIS A 29 -5.03 15.78 11.62
C HIS A 29 -5.91 16.14 12.82
N VAL A 30 -7.17 15.68 12.82
CA VAL A 30 -8.16 16.05 13.84
C VAL A 30 -7.80 15.55 15.25
N TYR A 31 -6.95 14.54 15.34
CA TYR A 31 -6.47 14.01 16.61
C TYR A 31 -4.98 14.32 16.88
N GLY A 32 -4.35 15.21 16.11
CA GLY A 32 -2.96 15.64 16.32
C GLY A 32 -2.19 15.88 15.01
N ASP A 33 -0.88 16.05 15.12
CA ASP A 33 0.00 16.20 13.96
C ASP A 33 0.47 14.84 13.43
N PHE A 34 0.65 14.71 12.12
CA PHE A 34 1.27 13.54 11.49
C PHE A 34 2.46 13.93 10.63
N SER A 35 3.46 13.07 10.48
CA SER A 35 4.57 13.26 9.54
C SER A 35 4.73 12.02 8.68
N MET A 36 5.08 12.17 7.41
CA MET A 36 5.30 11.05 6.50
C MET A 36 6.73 11.07 5.98
N ALA A 37 7.38 9.91 5.97
CA ALA A 37 8.60 9.72 5.21
C ALA A 37 8.31 8.77 4.04
N VAL A 38 8.96 8.99 2.92
CA VAL A 38 8.96 8.11 1.76
C VAL A 38 10.41 7.88 1.40
N VAL A 39 10.76 6.60 1.32
CA VAL A 39 12.09 6.18 0.87
C VAL A 39 11.90 5.50 -0.47
N GLN A 40 12.61 5.97 -1.49
CA GLN A 40 12.63 5.35 -2.80
C GLN A 40 13.78 4.36 -2.84
N ALA A 41 13.48 3.12 -3.20
CA ALA A 41 14.50 2.06 -3.27
C ALA A 41 14.88 1.65 -4.71
N ASN A 42 14.08 2.04 -5.71
CA ASN A 42 14.31 1.72 -7.13
C ASN A 42 14.81 2.94 -7.91
N SER A 43 15.54 2.74 -9.01
CA SER A 43 15.97 3.82 -9.91
C SER A 43 14.82 4.49 -10.66
N LEU A 44 13.72 3.77 -10.86
CA LEU A 44 12.45 4.27 -11.40
C LEU A 44 11.40 4.34 -10.29
N LEU A 45 10.80 5.51 -10.09
CA LEU A 45 9.71 5.71 -9.12
C LEU A 45 8.39 5.23 -9.74
N GLU A 46 8.18 3.92 -9.75
CA GLU A 46 6.91 3.32 -10.17
C GLU A 46 5.87 3.39 -9.05
N ASP A 47 6.30 3.28 -7.80
CA ASP A 47 5.40 3.32 -6.64
C ASP A 47 5.06 4.76 -6.25
N ARG A 48 3.77 5.02 -6.01
CA ARG A 48 3.25 6.28 -5.48
C ARG A 48 2.65 6.05 -4.10
N SER A 49 2.74 7.07 -3.26
CA SER A 49 2.02 7.09 -1.99
C SER A 49 1.21 8.37 -1.87
N GLN A 50 0.12 8.28 -1.12
CA GLN A 50 -0.81 9.37 -0.89
C GLN A 50 -1.14 9.41 0.60
N LEU A 51 -1.17 10.61 1.16
CA LEU A 51 -1.59 10.83 2.54
C LEU A 51 -2.44 12.09 2.57
N GLU A 52 -3.73 11.90 2.78
CA GLU A 52 -4.72 12.96 2.83
C GLU A 52 -5.39 12.93 4.20
N SER A 53 -5.49 14.09 4.84
CA SER A 53 -6.09 14.24 6.17
C SER A 53 -7.01 15.45 6.13
N GLY A 54 -8.27 15.27 6.52
CA GLY A 54 -9.25 16.35 6.47
C GLY A 54 -10.70 15.87 6.53
N SER A 55 -11.62 16.78 6.22
CA SER A 55 -13.06 16.45 6.18
C SER A 55 -13.35 15.47 5.04
N LEU A 56 -13.95 14.33 5.38
CA LEU A 56 -14.41 13.32 4.43
C LEU A 56 -15.83 13.61 3.91
N SER A 57 -16.45 14.72 4.30
CA SER A 57 -17.72 15.14 3.68
C SER A 57 -17.46 15.95 2.40
N SER A 58 -18.28 15.76 1.38
CA SER A 58 -18.34 16.66 0.22
C SER A 58 -18.96 18.02 0.57
N SER A 59 -19.73 18.11 1.67
CA SER A 59 -20.30 19.35 2.16
C SER A 59 -19.38 20.00 3.21
N ARG A 60 -19.01 21.27 2.99
CA ARG A 60 -18.11 22.06 3.87
C ARG A 60 -18.69 22.40 5.26
N ARG A 61 -19.79 21.77 5.70
CA ARG A 61 -20.51 22.20 6.92
C ARG A 61 -20.70 21.18 8.03
N SER A 62 -20.38 19.89 7.83
CA SER A 62 -20.20 18.90 8.91
C SER A 62 -19.91 17.55 8.26
N GLY A 63 -18.84 16.89 8.68
CA GLY A 63 -18.41 15.62 8.13
C GLY A 63 -17.39 14.93 9.02
N PRO A 64 -17.32 13.59 9.02
CA PRO A 64 -16.26 12.89 9.73
C PRO A 64 -14.92 13.34 9.14
N TYR A 65 -13.98 13.68 9.99
CA TYR A 65 -12.59 13.85 9.56
C TYR A 65 -11.91 12.49 9.58
N GLY A 66 -10.97 12.29 8.67
CA GLY A 66 -10.19 11.06 8.63
C GLY A 66 -8.90 11.22 7.84
N THR A 67 -8.09 10.16 7.91
CA THR A 67 -6.82 10.07 7.22
C THR A 67 -6.88 8.92 6.22
N PHE A 68 -6.63 9.23 4.96
CA PHE A 68 -6.48 8.27 3.90
C PHE A 68 -4.99 8.08 3.60
N ILE A 69 -4.57 6.82 3.50
CA ILE A 69 -3.21 6.44 3.16
C ILE A 69 -3.27 5.48 1.98
N GLY A 70 -2.79 5.92 0.83
CA GLY A 70 -2.65 5.10 -0.35
C GLY A 70 -1.18 4.71 -0.55
N VAL A 71 -0.93 3.44 -0.84
CA VAL A 71 0.34 2.98 -1.43
C VAL A 71 -0.03 2.24 -2.69
N TYR A 72 0.36 2.81 -3.83
CA TYR A 72 0.01 2.33 -5.16
C TYR A 72 1.30 1.92 -5.85
N GLY A 73 1.32 0.72 -6.39
CA GLY A 73 2.41 0.21 -7.19
C GLY A 73 1.83 -0.72 -8.25
N HIS A 74 2.70 -1.21 -9.12
CA HIS A 74 2.35 -2.02 -10.28
C HIS A 74 1.67 -1.23 -11.43
N GLY A 75 2.04 -1.52 -12.68
CA GLY A 75 1.50 -0.84 -13.87
C GLY A 75 2.33 0.33 -14.42
N GLY A 76 3.43 0.69 -13.75
CA GLY A 76 4.34 1.79 -14.15
C GLY A 76 3.98 3.15 -13.53
N PRO A 77 4.84 4.17 -13.70
CA PRO A 77 4.67 5.50 -13.08
C PRO A 77 3.38 6.22 -13.47
N GLU A 78 2.85 5.96 -14.67
CA GLU A 78 1.61 6.56 -15.18
C GLU A 78 0.38 5.97 -14.50
N ALA A 79 0.32 4.65 -14.33
CA ALA A 79 -0.79 3.97 -13.68
C ALA A 79 -0.88 4.36 -12.19
N SER A 80 0.27 4.36 -11.50
CA SER A 80 0.34 4.76 -10.10
C SER A 80 0.01 6.25 -9.91
N SER A 81 0.37 7.12 -10.86
CA SER A 81 -0.06 8.54 -10.85
C SER A 81 -1.58 8.67 -11.05
N LEU A 82 -2.15 7.94 -12.01
CA LEU A 82 -3.59 7.98 -12.27
C LEU A 82 -4.39 7.57 -11.03
N ILE A 83 -3.98 6.49 -10.34
CA ILE A 83 -4.62 6.07 -9.10
C ILE A 83 -4.44 7.15 -8.03
N ASN A 84 -3.23 7.68 -7.84
CA ASN A 84 -2.97 8.74 -6.84
C ASN A 84 -3.87 9.97 -7.05
N ASP A 85 -4.04 10.40 -8.30
CA ASP A 85 -4.77 11.61 -8.66
C ASP A 85 -6.31 11.42 -8.53
N ASN A 86 -6.82 10.20 -8.63
CA ASN A 86 -8.26 9.94 -8.74
C ASN A 86 -8.85 9.14 -7.57
N PHE A 87 -8.08 8.33 -6.86
CA PHE A 87 -8.64 7.33 -5.95
C PHE A 87 -9.20 7.97 -4.67
N PHE A 88 -8.47 8.88 -4.04
CA PHE A 88 -8.93 9.55 -2.81
C PHE A 88 -10.23 10.34 -3.01
N CYS A 89 -10.37 11.05 -4.14
CA CYS A 89 -11.59 11.81 -4.45
C CYS A 89 -12.83 10.91 -4.57
N ASN A 90 -12.63 9.62 -4.90
CA ASN A 90 -13.68 8.63 -5.12
C ASN A 90 -13.88 7.66 -3.94
N PHE A 91 -12.88 7.48 -3.07
CA PHE A 91 -12.93 6.61 -1.89
C PHE A 91 -12.83 7.42 -0.60
N LYS A 92 -13.98 7.70 0.01
CA LYS A 92 -14.06 8.31 1.35
C LYS A 92 -14.51 7.24 2.34
N LEU A 93 -13.63 6.81 3.24
CA LEU A 93 -13.98 5.85 4.28
C LEU A 93 -13.73 6.42 5.69
N ILE A 94 -14.77 6.31 6.50
CA ILE A 94 -14.90 6.68 7.92
C ILE A 94 -14.16 5.61 8.75
N CYS A 95 -13.70 5.87 9.98
CA CYS A 95 -14.44 5.44 11.16
C CYS A 95 -13.88 6.09 12.45
N ASN A 96 -14.79 6.58 13.30
CA ASN A 96 -14.50 7.22 14.57
C ASN A 96 -13.65 6.32 15.51
N GLY A 97 -12.32 6.52 15.55
CA GLY A 97 -11.39 5.70 16.33
C GLY A 97 -11.17 4.27 15.79
N LEU A 98 -11.65 3.97 14.58
CA LEU A 98 -11.36 2.70 13.89
C LEU A 98 -10.51 2.99 12.65
N LEU A 99 -9.41 2.27 12.55
CA LEU A 99 -8.56 2.19 11.38
C LEU A 99 -9.10 1.11 10.44
N CYS A 100 -9.57 1.49 9.26
CA CYS A 100 -9.96 0.57 8.20
C CYS A 100 -8.81 0.39 7.22
N ILE A 101 -8.39 -0.87 6.99
CA ILE A 101 -7.37 -1.23 6.02
C ILE A 101 -8.03 -2.03 4.91
N ALA A 102 -7.88 -1.55 3.67
CA ALA A 102 -8.29 -2.26 2.47
C ALA A 102 -7.03 -2.62 1.67
N ASN A 103 -6.75 -3.91 1.48
CA ASN A 103 -5.56 -4.36 0.76
C ASN A 103 -5.92 -5.20 -0.47
N ALA A 104 -5.45 -4.79 -1.64
CA ALA A 104 -5.58 -5.49 -2.92
C ALA A 104 -4.20 -5.63 -3.57
N GLY A 105 -3.45 -6.63 -3.11
CA GLY A 105 -2.06 -6.88 -3.52
C GLY A 105 -1.25 -7.48 -2.37
N ASP A 106 0.06 -7.37 -2.47
CA ASP A 106 1.02 -7.92 -1.50
C ASP A 106 1.84 -6.88 -0.75
N SER A 107 1.50 -5.61 -0.92
CA SER A 107 1.74 -4.58 0.08
C SER A 107 1.19 -5.01 1.45
N LYS A 108 1.77 -4.45 2.50
CA LYS A 108 1.43 -4.79 3.89
C LYS A 108 1.48 -3.57 4.79
N VAL A 109 0.58 -3.58 5.77
CA VAL A 109 0.45 -2.62 6.87
C VAL A 109 0.79 -3.30 8.19
N VAL A 110 1.72 -2.68 8.94
CA VAL A 110 2.15 -3.11 10.27
C VAL A 110 1.98 -1.96 11.26
N LEU A 111 1.38 -2.24 12.41
CA LEU A 111 1.23 -1.35 13.55
C LEU A 111 2.29 -1.65 14.60
N SER A 112 2.93 -0.61 15.11
CA SER A 112 3.77 -0.65 16.30
C SER A 112 2.93 -0.30 17.52
N ARG A 113 2.93 -1.18 18.52
CA ARG A 113 2.26 -0.99 19.81
C ARG A 113 3.28 -1.04 20.94
N SER A 114 3.25 -0.07 21.85
CA SER A 114 4.09 -0.11 23.06
C SER A 114 3.59 -1.18 24.03
N VAL A 115 4.53 -1.85 24.70
CA VAL A 115 4.20 -2.81 25.75
C VAL A 115 4.12 -2.06 27.08
N ARG A 116 2.97 -2.11 27.74
CA ARG A 116 2.75 -1.40 29.02
C ARG A 116 3.79 -1.82 30.04
N GLY A 117 4.35 -0.83 30.74
CA GLY A 117 5.35 -1.05 31.78
C GLY A 117 6.76 -1.37 31.27
N THR A 118 7.00 -1.36 29.97
CA THR A 118 8.34 -1.57 29.39
C THR A 118 8.69 -0.48 28.36
N LYS A 119 9.95 -0.48 27.91
CA LYS A 119 10.40 0.37 26.78
C LYS A 119 10.29 -0.34 25.43
N GLU A 120 9.65 -1.52 25.40
CA GLU A 120 9.56 -2.39 24.23
C GLU A 120 8.33 -2.07 23.37
N VAL A 121 8.39 -2.51 22.12
CA VAL A 121 7.32 -2.38 21.12
C VAL A 121 7.06 -3.71 20.45
N MET A 122 5.81 -3.98 20.13
CA MET A 122 5.34 -5.15 19.42
C MET A 122 4.84 -4.75 18.04
N ALA A 123 5.18 -5.55 17.03
CA ALA A 123 4.66 -5.41 15.67
C ALA A 123 3.36 -6.22 15.48
N MET A 124 2.30 -5.56 15.02
CA MET A 124 1.00 -6.16 14.72
C MET A 124 0.70 -5.98 13.23
N GLN A 125 0.60 -7.06 12.47
CA GLN A 125 0.21 -6.98 11.06
C GLN A 125 -1.30 -6.75 10.95
N LEU A 126 -1.70 -5.71 10.21
CA LEU A 126 -3.11 -5.32 10.09
C LEU A 126 -3.75 -5.70 8.75
N SER A 127 -2.99 -6.30 7.83
CA SER A 127 -3.45 -6.64 6.47
C SER A 127 -2.99 -8.04 6.05
N THR A 128 -3.79 -8.68 5.20
CA THR A 128 -3.44 -9.95 4.56
C THR A 128 -2.71 -9.67 3.25
N LYS A 129 -1.57 -10.33 3.00
CA LYS A 129 -0.87 -10.26 1.71
C LYS A 129 -1.53 -11.22 0.71
N HIS A 130 -1.85 -10.74 -0.48
CA HIS A 130 -2.46 -11.52 -1.57
C HIS A 130 -1.42 -11.95 -2.61
N ASN A 131 -0.40 -12.69 -2.16
CA ASN A 131 0.69 -13.19 -3.00
C ASN A 131 0.63 -14.73 -3.12
N VAL A 132 0.76 -15.26 -4.34
CA VAL A 132 0.67 -16.70 -4.61
C VAL A 132 1.89 -17.51 -4.17
N ASN A 133 2.90 -16.88 -3.57
CA ASN A 133 3.93 -17.59 -2.81
C ASN A 133 3.36 -18.21 -1.52
N SER A 134 2.22 -17.71 -1.01
CA SER A 134 1.46 -18.30 0.10
C SER A 134 0.61 -19.48 -0.36
N ASP A 135 0.72 -20.63 0.32
CA ASP A 135 -0.11 -21.81 0.04
C ASP A 135 -1.61 -21.50 0.14
N ALA A 136 -2.03 -20.76 1.17
CA ALA A 136 -3.44 -20.41 1.36
C ALA A 136 -4.01 -19.63 0.17
N ILE A 137 -3.23 -18.69 -0.40
CA ILE A 137 -3.65 -17.92 -1.57
C ILE A 137 -3.67 -18.79 -2.82
N ARG A 138 -2.74 -19.75 -2.95
CA ARG A 138 -2.77 -20.73 -4.06
C ARG A 138 -4.01 -21.59 -4.00
N ASP A 139 -4.37 -22.08 -2.83
CA ASP A 139 -5.52 -22.96 -2.64
C ASP A 139 -6.84 -22.21 -2.83
N GLU A 140 -6.94 -20.97 -2.33
CA GLU A 140 -8.05 -20.06 -2.63
C GLU A 140 -8.19 -19.89 -4.16
N LEU A 141 -7.11 -19.54 -4.86
CA LEU A 141 -7.18 -19.27 -6.30
C LEU A 141 -7.52 -20.52 -7.13
N ARG A 142 -7.04 -21.70 -6.73
CA ARG A 142 -7.40 -22.99 -7.32
C ARG A 142 -8.87 -23.36 -7.06
N SER A 143 -9.41 -23.02 -5.89
CA SER A 143 -10.83 -23.29 -5.59
C SER A 143 -11.78 -22.45 -6.44
N LEU A 144 -11.37 -21.22 -6.77
CA LEU A 144 -12.16 -20.28 -7.56
C LEU A 144 -12.12 -20.54 -9.07
N HIS A 145 -11.12 -21.30 -9.55
CA HIS A 145 -10.86 -21.50 -10.97
C HIS A 145 -10.72 -22.97 -11.33
N PRO A 146 -11.48 -23.48 -12.31
CA PRO A 146 -11.32 -24.86 -12.79
C PRO A 146 -10.05 -25.07 -13.62
N ASP A 147 -9.31 -24.00 -13.94
CA ASP A 147 -8.11 -24.06 -14.76
C ASP A 147 -6.92 -24.58 -13.95
N PRO A 148 -6.35 -25.77 -14.27
CA PRO A 148 -5.20 -26.31 -13.54
C PRO A 148 -3.93 -25.47 -13.71
N GLN A 149 -3.89 -24.58 -14.71
CA GLN A 149 -2.78 -23.64 -14.96
C GLN A 149 -3.04 -22.25 -14.36
N ILE A 150 -4.02 -22.10 -13.46
CA ILE A 150 -4.32 -20.82 -12.82
C ILE A 150 -3.10 -20.27 -12.05
N VAL A 151 -2.36 -21.15 -11.37
CA VAL A 151 -1.10 -20.85 -10.68
C VAL A 151 -0.03 -21.83 -11.12
N VAL A 152 1.09 -21.31 -11.62
CA VAL A 152 2.22 -22.11 -12.11
C VAL A 152 3.54 -21.53 -11.64
N THR A 153 4.57 -22.37 -11.51
CA THR A 153 5.93 -21.91 -11.22
C THR A 153 6.63 -21.48 -12.49
N LYS A 154 7.18 -20.26 -12.53
CA LYS A 154 8.02 -19.75 -13.62
C LYS A 154 9.27 -19.12 -13.03
N HIS A 155 10.44 -19.54 -13.50
CA HIS A 155 11.74 -19.14 -12.93
C HIS A 155 11.83 -19.37 -11.40
N LYS A 156 11.35 -20.52 -10.92
CA LYS A 156 11.30 -20.90 -9.49
C LYS A 156 10.40 -20.03 -8.60
N VAL A 157 9.57 -19.16 -9.19
CA VAL A 157 8.62 -18.31 -8.46
C VAL A 157 7.20 -18.64 -8.88
N TRP A 158 6.27 -18.68 -7.93
CA TRP A 158 4.86 -18.93 -8.22
C TRP A 158 4.22 -17.71 -8.88
N ARG A 159 3.47 -17.93 -9.96
CA ARG A 159 2.80 -16.86 -10.70
C ARG A 159 1.40 -17.28 -11.14
N VAL A 160 0.46 -16.36 -11.03
CA VAL A 160 -0.86 -16.44 -11.66
C VAL A 160 -0.68 -16.42 -13.17
N LYS A 161 -1.15 -17.48 -13.85
CA LYS A 161 -1.02 -17.69 -15.30
C LYS A 161 0.41 -17.53 -15.85
N GLY A 162 1.43 -17.67 -15.00
CA GLY A 162 2.84 -17.46 -15.38
C GLY A 162 3.23 -15.98 -15.58
N LEU A 163 2.38 -15.02 -15.19
CA LEU A 163 2.57 -13.59 -15.43
C LEU A 163 2.90 -12.81 -14.16
N ILE A 164 2.10 -12.92 -13.10
CA ILE A 164 2.17 -12.03 -11.93
C ILE A 164 2.10 -12.80 -10.61
N GLN A 165 2.63 -12.26 -9.51
CA GLN A 165 2.68 -12.94 -8.20
C GLN A 165 1.48 -12.61 -7.29
N ILE A 166 0.67 -11.62 -7.61
CA ILE A 166 -0.49 -11.23 -6.80
C ILE A 166 -1.77 -11.89 -7.33
N SER A 167 -2.70 -12.20 -6.42
CA SER A 167 -4.04 -12.70 -6.75
C SER A 167 -5.10 -11.59 -6.79
N ARG A 168 -4.75 -10.40 -6.31
CA ARG A 168 -5.63 -9.22 -6.27
C ARG A 168 -4.85 -7.97 -6.67
N SER A 169 -5.47 -7.12 -7.47
CA SER A 169 -4.91 -5.81 -7.85
C SER A 169 -6.01 -4.85 -8.26
N ILE A 170 -5.78 -3.54 -8.22
CA ILE A 170 -6.74 -2.56 -8.77
C ILE A 170 -6.58 -2.47 -10.30
N ASP A 171 -5.36 -2.56 -10.81
CA ASP A 171 -5.01 -2.53 -12.24
C ASP A 171 -5.17 -3.90 -12.94
N ASP A 172 -4.35 -4.22 -13.94
CA ASP A 172 -4.37 -5.51 -14.65
C ASP A 172 -5.73 -5.88 -15.26
N ALA A 173 -6.40 -4.90 -15.85
CA ALA A 173 -7.70 -5.11 -16.49
C ALA A 173 -7.66 -6.25 -17.53
N TYR A 174 -6.51 -6.47 -18.17
CA TYR A 174 -6.24 -7.57 -19.11
C TYR A 174 -6.28 -8.98 -18.50
N LEU A 175 -6.30 -9.10 -17.18
CA LEU A 175 -6.53 -10.36 -16.43
C LEU A 175 -7.92 -10.41 -15.80
N LYS A 176 -8.71 -9.34 -15.90
CA LYS A 176 -10.06 -9.26 -15.32
C LYS A 176 -11.14 -9.37 -16.38
N LYS A 177 -10.91 -8.77 -17.54
CA LYS A 177 -11.82 -8.87 -18.69
C LYS A 177 -11.04 -9.24 -19.93
N ALA A 178 -11.51 -10.27 -20.64
CA ALA A 178 -10.88 -10.76 -21.85
C ALA A 178 -10.81 -9.69 -22.97
N GLU A 179 -11.74 -8.72 -22.95
CA GLU A 179 -11.75 -7.61 -23.91
C GLU A 179 -10.48 -6.73 -23.86
N PHE A 180 -9.77 -6.71 -22.72
CA PHE A 180 -8.51 -5.99 -22.56
C PHE A 180 -7.29 -6.88 -22.80
N ASN A 181 -7.46 -8.20 -22.96
CA ASN A 181 -6.38 -9.13 -23.28
C ASN A 181 -6.09 -9.18 -24.80
N LYS A 182 -5.91 -8.00 -25.41
CA LYS A 182 -5.69 -7.84 -26.85
C LYS A 182 -4.84 -6.60 -27.12
N GLU A 183 -4.49 -6.36 -28.37
CA GLU A 183 -3.75 -5.16 -28.76
C GLU A 183 -4.47 -3.88 -28.30
N PRO A 184 -3.74 -2.88 -27.77
CA PRO A 184 -2.29 -2.66 -27.86
C PRO A 184 -1.43 -3.35 -26.79
N LEU A 185 -1.99 -4.25 -25.96
CA LEU A 185 -1.23 -4.96 -24.93
C LEU A 185 -0.07 -5.78 -25.52
N LEU A 186 1.12 -5.63 -24.95
CA LEU A 186 2.30 -6.35 -25.42
C LEU A 186 2.07 -7.88 -25.35
N PRO A 187 2.52 -8.66 -26.36
CA PRO A 187 2.33 -10.11 -26.40
C PRO A 187 2.74 -10.84 -25.13
N LYS A 188 3.78 -10.37 -24.43
CA LYS A 188 4.27 -10.97 -23.18
C LYS A 188 3.28 -10.94 -22.01
N PHE A 189 2.27 -10.06 -22.06
CA PHE A 189 1.21 -9.94 -21.05
C PHE A 189 -0.12 -10.56 -21.51
N ARG A 190 -0.22 -10.92 -22.80
CA ARG A 190 -1.43 -11.54 -23.36
C ARG A 190 -1.48 -13.02 -22.97
N LEU A 191 -2.68 -13.49 -22.66
CA LEU A 191 -2.96 -14.90 -22.43
C LEU A 191 -3.42 -15.53 -23.74
N PRO A 192 -2.87 -16.67 -24.14
CA PRO A 192 -3.22 -17.30 -25.42
C PRO A 192 -4.64 -17.87 -25.44
N LYS A 193 -5.20 -18.21 -24.26
CA LYS A 193 -6.55 -18.73 -24.10
C LYS A 193 -7.46 -17.65 -23.52
N LEU A 194 -8.62 -17.49 -24.14
CA LEU A 194 -9.69 -16.64 -23.60
C LEU A 194 -10.17 -17.18 -22.26
N PHE A 195 -10.52 -16.26 -21.36
CA PHE A 195 -11.09 -16.55 -20.05
C PHE A 195 -12.43 -15.83 -19.90
N GLN A 196 -13.41 -16.49 -19.30
CA GLN A 196 -14.74 -15.91 -19.07
C GLN A 196 -14.88 -15.30 -17.68
N LYS A 197 -14.18 -15.88 -16.69
CA LYS A 197 -14.14 -15.37 -15.32
C LYS A 197 -12.87 -14.54 -15.10
N PRO A 198 -12.95 -13.42 -14.35
CA PRO A 198 -11.76 -12.66 -13.94
C PRO A 198 -10.73 -13.56 -13.26
N ILE A 199 -9.48 -13.50 -13.70
CA ILE A 199 -8.36 -14.28 -13.14
C ILE A 199 -7.85 -13.64 -11.85
N LEU A 200 -7.84 -12.30 -11.81
CA LEU A 200 -7.51 -11.52 -10.62
C LEU A 200 -8.77 -10.86 -10.06
N SER A 201 -8.82 -10.70 -8.74
CA SER A 201 -9.87 -9.89 -8.10
C SER A 201 -9.43 -8.43 -7.93
N ALA A 202 -10.36 -7.49 -8.10
CA ALA A 202 -10.17 -6.10 -7.69
C ALA A 202 -10.67 -5.83 -6.27
N GLU A 203 -11.29 -6.83 -5.64
CA GLU A 203 -11.91 -6.69 -4.32
C GLU A 203 -10.86 -6.77 -3.22
N PRO A 204 -10.63 -5.70 -2.45
CA PRO A 204 -9.65 -5.70 -1.38
C PRO A 204 -10.10 -6.58 -0.22
N SER A 205 -9.16 -7.20 0.49
CA SER A 205 -9.45 -7.69 1.83
C SER A 205 -9.59 -6.51 2.78
N LEU A 206 -10.66 -6.50 3.57
CA LEU A 206 -10.90 -5.48 4.58
C LEU A 206 -10.49 -5.98 5.97
N SER A 207 -9.86 -5.11 6.74
CA SER A 207 -9.51 -5.31 8.15
C SER A 207 -9.83 -4.02 8.90
N VAL A 208 -10.39 -4.16 10.10
CA VAL A 208 -10.76 -3.02 10.94
C VAL A 208 -10.08 -3.18 12.29
N HIS A 209 -9.33 -2.16 12.69
CA HIS A 209 -8.58 -2.14 13.95
C HIS A 209 -9.03 -0.96 14.80
N LYS A 210 -9.40 -1.18 16.06
CA LYS A 210 -9.68 -0.10 17.00
C LYS A 210 -8.36 0.44 17.55
N LEU A 211 -8.15 1.75 17.42
CA LEU A 211 -6.93 2.38 17.93
C LEU A 211 -6.92 2.39 19.47
N HIS A 212 -5.74 2.15 20.03
CA HIS A 212 -5.49 2.17 21.47
C HIS A 212 -4.38 3.19 21.82
N PRO A 213 -4.34 3.73 23.05
CA PRO A 213 -3.29 4.66 23.47
C PRO A 213 -1.85 4.13 23.34
N GLU A 214 -1.69 2.80 23.36
CA GLU A 214 -0.41 2.13 23.18
C GLU A 214 0.05 2.11 21.72
N ASP A 215 -0.84 2.37 20.76
CA ASP A 215 -0.52 2.39 19.33
C ASP A 215 0.38 3.59 19.01
N GLN A 216 1.58 3.32 18.52
CA GLN A 216 2.63 4.33 18.34
C GLN A 216 2.70 4.85 16.92
N PHE A 217 2.73 3.93 15.95
CA PHE A 217 2.86 4.27 14.53
C PHE A 217 2.47 3.12 13.61
N LEU A 218 2.04 3.45 12.39
CA LEU A 218 1.82 2.49 11.31
C LEU A 218 2.96 2.56 10.29
N ILE A 219 3.19 1.44 9.63
CA ILE A 219 4.15 1.27 8.55
C ILE A 219 3.41 0.64 7.38
N PHE A 220 3.40 1.36 6.26
CA PHE A 220 2.90 0.90 4.97
C PHE A 220 4.11 0.70 4.06
N ALA A 221 4.17 -0.43 3.38
CA ALA A 221 5.18 -0.66 2.36
C ALA A 221 4.74 -1.70 1.32
N SER A 222 5.33 -1.60 0.13
CA SER A 222 5.28 -2.65 -0.90
C SER A 222 6.14 -3.86 -0.51
N ASP A 223 5.99 -4.94 -1.27
CA ASP A 223 6.62 -6.24 -1.07
C ASP A 223 8.15 -6.17 -0.91
N GLY A 224 8.84 -5.31 -1.65
CA GLY A 224 10.28 -5.18 -1.61
C GLY A 224 10.88 -5.01 -0.20
N LEU A 225 10.15 -4.36 0.71
CA LEU A 225 10.61 -4.14 2.09
C LEU A 225 10.49 -5.43 2.87
N TRP A 226 9.35 -6.08 2.68
CA TRP A 226 8.91 -7.24 3.42
C TRP A 226 9.58 -8.53 2.97
N GLU A 227 10.26 -8.51 1.82
CA GLU A 227 11.12 -9.61 1.37
C GLU A 227 12.41 -9.72 2.20
N HIS A 228 12.80 -8.63 2.87
CA HIS A 228 14.13 -8.53 3.49
C HIS A 228 14.09 -8.35 5.00
N LEU A 229 12.98 -7.81 5.52
CA LEU A 229 12.83 -7.50 6.93
C LEU A 229 11.49 -8.03 7.44
N ASN A 230 11.53 -8.67 8.60
CA ASN A 230 10.32 -9.09 9.28
C ASN A 230 9.65 -7.90 10.01
N ASN A 231 8.40 -8.10 10.43
CA ASN A 231 7.59 -7.06 11.04
C ASN A 231 8.26 -6.42 12.27
N GLN A 232 8.89 -7.25 13.11
CA GLN A 232 9.47 -6.80 14.38
C GLN A 232 10.80 -6.07 14.18
N GLU A 233 11.63 -6.51 13.24
CA GLU A 233 12.87 -5.83 12.86
C GLU A 233 12.60 -4.40 12.39
N ILE A 234 11.63 -4.24 11.50
CA ILE A 234 11.23 -2.93 10.97
C ILE A 234 10.71 -2.01 12.07
N VAL A 235 9.85 -2.51 12.95
CA VAL A 235 9.32 -1.72 14.07
C VAL A 235 10.46 -1.27 14.98
N LYS A 236 11.44 -2.13 15.27
CA LYS A 236 12.64 -1.78 16.04
C LYS A 236 13.53 -0.76 15.33
N ILE A 237 13.67 -0.83 14.00
CA ILE A 237 14.45 0.15 13.22
C ILE A 237 13.78 1.53 13.25
N VAL A 238 12.45 1.58 13.21
CA VAL A 238 11.70 2.85 13.19
C VAL A 238 11.60 3.48 14.58
N GLN A 239 11.54 2.68 15.65
CA GLN A 239 11.31 3.15 17.02
C GLN A 239 12.29 4.24 17.52
N PRO A 240 13.63 4.18 17.30
CA PRO A 240 14.54 5.25 17.74
C PRO A 240 14.26 6.57 17.02
N SER A 241 13.93 6.51 15.72
CA SER A 241 13.62 7.68 14.89
C SER A 241 12.32 8.36 15.29
N THR A 242 11.44 7.69 16.05
CA THR A 242 10.21 8.32 16.55
C THR A 242 10.44 9.19 17.79
N ARG A 243 11.41 8.87 18.66
CA ARG A 243 11.61 9.53 19.97
C ARG A 243 12.10 10.98 19.92
N ASN A 244 12.77 11.41 18.85
CA ASN A 244 13.29 12.78 18.72
C ASN A 244 12.30 13.77 18.07
N VAL A 245 11.09 13.33 17.71
CA VAL A 245 10.01 14.25 17.29
C VAL A 245 8.74 13.78 17.97
N SER A 246 8.33 14.53 18.98
CA SER A 246 7.10 14.35 19.75
C SER A 246 5.86 14.36 18.84
N SER A 247 4.83 13.63 19.25
CA SER A 247 3.51 13.41 18.60
C SER A 247 3.41 12.14 17.75
N GLN A 248 2.28 11.43 17.89
CA GLN A 248 1.99 10.10 17.33
C GLN A 248 2.31 10.04 15.82
N LYS A 249 3.37 9.31 15.47
CA LYS A 249 3.92 9.27 14.11
C LYS A 249 3.20 8.25 13.26
N LEU A 250 3.08 8.50 11.97
CA LEU A 250 2.61 7.55 10.98
C LEU A 250 3.72 7.38 9.93
N SER A 251 4.71 6.52 10.20
CA SER A 251 5.87 6.40 9.32
C SER A 251 5.62 5.37 8.21
N THR A 252 5.20 5.83 7.05
CA THR A 252 5.36 5.05 5.81
C THR A 252 6.87 4.85 5.58
N LYS A 253 7.30 3.64 5.24
CA LYS A 253 8.71 3.37 4.90
C LYS A 253 8.67 2.32 3.82
N THR A 254 8.91 2.71 2.57
CA THR A 254 9.04 1.75 1.47
C THR A 254 10.52 1.43 1.31
N THR A 255 10.91 0.18 1.47
CA THR A 255 12.23 -0.30 1.03
C THR A 255 11.97 -1.34 -0.04
N SER A 256 12.89 -1.54 -0.97
CA SER A 256 13.01 -2.77 -1.75
C SER A 256 14.49 -3.03 -1.86
N LEU A 257 14.97 -4.15 -1.33
CA LEU A 257 16.38 -4.52 -1.46
C LEU A 257 16.55 -5.36 -2.73
N ARG A 258 17.72 -5.17 -3.34
CA ARG A 258 18.04 -5.47 -4.74
C ARG A 258 17.94 -6.96 -5.08
N HIS A 259 17.54 -7.24 -6.33
CA HIS A 259 18.39 -7.97 -7.28
C HIS A 259 18.21 -7.44 -8.70
#